data_AF-A0A4S4G024-F1
#
_entry.id   AF-A0A4S4G024-F1
#
_cell.length_a   1.000
_cell.length_b   1.000
_cell.length_c   1.000
_cell.angle_alpha   90.00
_cell.angle_beta   90.00
_cell.angle_gamma   90.00
#
_symmetry.space_group_name_H-M   'P 1'
#
loop_
_entity.id
_entity.type
_entity.pdbx_description
1 polymer ?
#
loop_
_entity_poly.entity_id
_entity_poly.type
_entity_poly.pdbx_seq_one_letter_code
_entity_poly.pdbx_strand_id
1 'polypeptide(L)' 'MVFSSSVFLFAFLPAFLAVYFVTPKRAARNIVLLAFSLLFYAWGEPVYVWLMVFSICFNWAFGFAIAKSQTPPYVNFCS' A
#
# COMPACT_ATOMS: atom_id res chain seq x y z
N MET A 1 -9.28 8.87 -8.68
CA MET A 1 -9.74 9.10 -10.07
C MET A 1 -10.89 8.15 -10.41
N VAL A 2 -11.75 8.50 -11.38
CA VAL A 2 -12.67 7.53 -12.01
C VAL A 2 -11.92 6.76 -13.08
N PHE A 3 -12.15 5.44 -13.17
CA PHE A 3 -11.48 4.52 -14.09
C PHE A 3 -11.61 4.96 -15.57
N SER A 4 -12.70 5.63 -15.92
CA SER A 4 -12.99 6.14 -17.27
C SER A 4 -12.37 7.51 -17.59
N SER A 5 -11.53 8.09 -16.73
CA SER A 5 -10.92 9.39 -17.06
C SER A 5 -9.76 9.24 -18.03
N SER A 6 -9.64 10.15 -19.00
CA SER A 6 -8.53 10.17 -19.97
C SER A 6 -7.16 10.27 -19.28
N VAL A 7 -7.09 10.95 -18.14
CA VAL A 7 -5.86 11.10 -17.35
C VAL A 7 -5.36 9.75 -16.81
N PHE A 8 -6.26 8.85 -16.43
CA PHE A 8 -5.87 7.52 -15.98
C PHE A 8 -5.23 6.69 -17.11
N LEU A 9 -5.86 6.67 -18.28
CA LEU A 9 -5.38 5.87 -19.41
C LEU A 9 -4.08 6.41 -20.01
N PHE A 10 -3.94 7.74 -20.14
CA PHE A 10 -2.81 8.35 -20.84
C PHE A 10 -1.67 8.80 -19.94
N ALA A 11 -1.89 9.02 -18.63
CA ALA A 11 -0.82 9.40 -17.71
C ALA A 11 -0.52 8.28 -16.70
N PHE A 12 -1.54 7.80 -15.98
CA PHE A 12 -1.33 6.85 -14.88
C PHE A 12 -0.88 5.47 -15.36
N LEU A 13 -1.56 4.90 -16.36
CA LEU A 13 -1.24 3.57 -16.90
C LEU A 13 0.18 3.48 -17.51
N PRO A 14 0.63 4.39 -18.41
CA PRO A 14 1.99 4.32 -18.94
C PRO A 14 3.05 4.59 -17.87
N ALA A 15 2.78 5.49 -16.91
CA ALA A 15 3.69 5.69 -15.77
C ALA A 15 3.82 4.42 -14.91
N PHE A 16 2.70 3.74 -14.62
CA PHE A 16 2.69 2.49 -13.87
C PHE A 16 3.49 1.40 -14.58
N LEU A 17 3.24 1.19 -15.89
CA LEU A 17 3.97 0.22 -16.68
C LEU A 17 5.46 0.54 -16.75
N ALA A 18 5.83 1.81 -16.97
CA ALA A 18 7.23 2.22 -17.03
C ALA A 18 7.96 1.87 -15.73
N VAL A 19 7.39 2.23 -14.58
CA VAL A 19 7.99 1.93 -13.26
C VAL A 19 8.01 0.41 -13.00
N TYR A 20 6.95 -0.30 -13.38
CA TYR A 20 6.86 -1.75 -13.20
C TYR A 20 7.90 -2.52 -14.02
N PHE A 21 8.16 -2.11 -15.27
CA PHE A 21 9.18 -2.71 -16.13
C PHE A 21 10.61 -2.38 -15.68
N VAL A 22 10.85 -1.15 -15.20
CA VAL A 22 12.17 -0.72 -14.70
C VAL A 22 12.52 -1.38 -13.36
N THR A 23 11.55 -1.98 -12.66
CA THR A 23 11.77 -2.56 -11.33
C THR A 23 12.07 -4.08 -11.41
N PRO A 24 13.34 -4.53 -11.34
CA PRO A 24 13.71 -5.94 -11.47
C PRO A 24 13.50 -6.75 -10.19
N LYS A 25 13.51 -6.12 -9.02
CA LYS A 25 13.44 -6.82 -7.73
C LYS A 25 12.00 -7.00 -7.26
N ARG A 26 11.65 -8.24 -6.88
CA ARG A 26 10.30 -8.62 -6.41
C ARG A 26 9.81 -7.79 -5.21
N ALA A 27 10.72 -7.44 -4.29
CA ALA A 27 10.41 -6.58 -3.15
C ALA A 27 10.01 -5.15 -3.58
N ALA A 28 10.70 -4.59 -4.57
CA ALA A 28 10.41 -3.25 -5.07
C ALA A 28 9.09 -3.21 -5.85
N ARG A 29 8.69 -4.30 -6.53
CA ARG A 29 7.37 -4.38 -7.17
C ARG A 29 6.20 -4.20 -6.19
N ASN A 30 6.30 -4.76 -4.99
CA ASN A 30 5.27 -4.57 -3.97
C ASN A 30 5.18 -3.11 -3.51
N ILE A 31 6.32 -2.43 -3.37
CA ILE A 31 6.37 -1.00 -3.02
C ILE A 31 5.77 -0.16 -4.15
N VAL A 32 6.10 -0.46 -5.40
CA VAL A 32 5.53 0.22 -6.58
C VAL A 32 4.03 0.03 -6.64
N LEU A 33 3.53 -1.19 -6.41
CA LEU A 33 2.09 -1.47 -6.37
C LEU A 33 1.38 -0.68 -5.27
N LEU A 34 1.96 -0.62 -4.07
CA LEU A 34 1.44 0.18 -2.95
C LEU A 34 1.46 1.68 -3.25
N ALA A 35 2.55 2.19 -3.82
CA ALA A 35 2.68 3.60 -4.13
C ALA A 35 1.66 4.02 -5.22
N PHE A 36 1.53 3.24 -6.29
CA PHE A 36 0.58 3.52 -7.36
C PHE A 36 -0.88 3.40 -6.91
N SER A 37 -1.20 2.46 -6.01
CA SER A 37 -2.56 2.37 -5.46
C SER A 37 -2.91 3.58 -4.59
N LEU A 38 -1.96 4.07 -3.78
CA LEU A 38 -2.11 5.32 -3.03
C LEU A 38 -2.26 6.53 -3.95
N LEU A 39 -1.43 6.65 -5.00
CA LEU A 39 -1.49 7.77 -5.96
C LEU A 39 -2.82 7.80 -6.70
N PHE A 40 -3.35 6.64 -7.08
CA PHE A 40 -4.67 6.54 -7.71
C PHE A 40 -5.80 7.06 -6.80
N TYR A 41 -5.69 6.75 -5.50
CA TYR A 41 -6.61 7.23 -4.48
C TYR A 41 -6.45 8.75 -4.25
N ALA A 42 -5.21 9.25 -4.23
CA ALA A 42 -4.87 10.66 -3.98
C ALA A 42 -5.42 11.63 -5.02
N TRP A 43 -5.55 11.17 -6.25
CA TRP A 43 -5.95 12.03 -7.36
C TRP A 43 -7.43 12.45 -7.31
N GLY A 44 -8.28 11.69 -6.61
CA GLY A 44 -9.68 12.10 -6.40
C GLY A 44 -9.78 13.23 -5.38
N GLU A 45 -9.18 13.02 -4.21
CA GLU A 45 -9.16 13.97 -3.10
C GLU A 45 -7.87 13.77 -2.28
N PRO A 46 -6.87 14.66 -2.41
CA PRO A 46 -5.54 14.45 -1.83
C PRO A 46 -5.54 14.50 -0.29
N VAL A 47 -6.56 15.10 0.33
CA VAL A 47 -6.67 15.25 1.79
C VAL A 47 -6.88 13.90 2.48
N TYR A 48 -7.73 13.03 1.93
CA TYR A 48 -8.04 11.74 2.55
C TYR A 48 -6.91 10.73 2.44
N VAL A 49 -6.00 10.90 1.47
CA VAL A 49 -4.82 10.02 1.38
C VAL A 49 -3.87 10.21 2.55
N TRP A 50 -3.65 11.44 3.00
CA TRP A 50 -2.84 11.67 4.19
C TRP A 50 -3.42 10.98 5.42
N LEU A 51 -4.75 11.03 5.57
CA LEU A 51 -5.45 10.38 6.67
C LEU A 51 -5.38 8.84 6.56
N MET A 52 -5.47 8.30 5.34
CA MET A 52 -5.33 6.87 5.08
C MET A 52 -3.92 6.36 5.37
N VAL A 53 -2.89 7.06 4.90
CA VAL A 53 -1.48 6.73 5.16
C VAL A 53 -1.21 6.79 6.66
N PHE A 54 -1.66 7.85 7.32
CA PHE A 54 -1.55 8.00 8.76
C PHE A 54 -2.21 6.82 9.51
N SER A 55 -3.42 6.44 9.11
CA SER A 55 -4.13 5.29 9.67
C SER A 55 -3.38 3.97 9.46
N ILE A 56 -2.79 3.75 8.28
CA ILE A 56 -2.00 2.54 7.99
C ILE A 56 -0.77 2.49 8.91
N CYS A 57 -0.04 3.60 9.03
CA CYS A 57 1.14 3.69 9.90
C CYS A 57 0.77 3.50 11.37
N PHE A 58 -0.30 4.14 11.84
CA PHE A 58 -0.78 4.00 13.22
C PHE A 58 -1.23 2.57 13.52
N ASN A 59 -2.01 1.96 12.62
CA ASN A 59 -2.45 0.58 12.77
C ASN A 59 -1.27 -0.41 12.77
N TRP A 60 -0.26 -0.17 11.94
CA TRP A 60 0.98 -0.96 11.93
C TRP A 60 1.77 -0.79 13.24
N ALA A 61 1.91 0.43 13.74
CA ALA A 61 2.60 0.72 15.00
C ALA A 61 1.89 0.08 16.20
N PHE A 62 0.56 0.20 16.28
CA PHE A 62 -0.23 -0.47 17.32
C PHE A 62 -0.19 -1.99 17.19
N GLY A 63 -0.30 -2.54 15.98
CA GLY A 63 -0.15 -3.97 15.73
C GLY A 63 1.21 -4.50 16.18
N PHE A 64 2.29 -3.74 15.93
CA PHE A 64 3.63 -4.07 16.40
C PHE A 64 3.76 -3.98 17.93
N ALA A 65 3.20 -2.94 18.54
CA ALA A 65 3.18 -2.80 20.00
C ALA A 65 2.40 -3.93 20.68
N ILE A 66 1.25 -4.31 20.12
CA ILE A 66 0.43 -5.43 20.58
C ILE A 66 1.20 -6.74 20.40
N ALA A 67 1.82 -6.99 19.24
CA ALA A 67 2.63 -8.18 18.98
C ALA A 67 3.79 -8.32 19.98
N LYS A 68 4.40 -7.20 20.42
CA LYS A 68 5.42 -7.20 21.46
C LYS A 68 4.85 -7.52 22.86
N SER A 69 3.60 -7.12 23.13
CA SER A 69 2.92 -7.39 24.41
C SER A 69 2.24 -8.77 24.47
N GLN A 70 1.99 -9.41 23.32
CA GLN A 70 1.45 -10.75 23.25
C GLN A 70 2.59 -11.78 23.44
N THR A 71 2.75 -12.28 24.66
CA THR A 71 3.27 -13.64 24.85
C THR A 71 2.33 -14.59 24.13
N PRO A 72 2.79 -15.39 23.15
CA PRO A 72 1.91 -16.22 22.32
C PRO A 72 1.15 -17.22 23.19
N PRO A 73 -0.19 -17.21 23.24
CA PRO A 73 -0.94 -18.16 24.03
C PRO A 73 -1.49 -19.32 23.19
N TYR A 74 -0.69 -19.92 22.30
CA TYR A 74 -1.00 -21.22 21.68
C TYR A 74 0.21 -21.79 20.90
N VAL A 75 1.35 -21.91 21.57
CA VAL A 75 2.26 -23.03 21.30
C VAL A 75 1.82 -24.15 22.22
N ASN A 76 1.20 -25.19 21.64
CA ASN A 76 0.83 -26.52 22.21
C ASN A 76 -0.61 -26.90 21.85
N PHE A 77 -0.86 -27.15 20.56
CA PHE A 77 -1.87 -28.12 20.16
C PHE A 77 -1.15 -29.22 19.36
N CYS A 78 -0.71 -30.22 20.13
CA CYS A 78 -0.25 -31.58 19.78
C CYS A 78 0.80 -31.82 18.68
N SER A 79 1.87 -32.49 19.14
CA SER A 79 2.51 -33.70 18.59
C SER A 79 1.84 -34.39 17.40
#